data_AF-A0A7R9IN69-F1
#
_entry.id   AF-A0A7R9IN69-F1
#
_cell.length_a   1.000
_cell.length_b   1.000
_cell.length_c   1.000
_cell.angle_alpha   90.00
_cell.angle_beta   90.00
_cell.angle_gamma   90.00
#
_symmetry.space_group_name_H-M   'P 1'
#
loop_
_entity.id
_entity.type
_entity.pdbx_description
1 polymer ?
#
loop_
_entity_poly.entity_id
_entity_poly.type
_entity_poly.pdbx_seq_one_letter_code
_entity_poly.pdbx_strand_id
1 'polypeptide(L)'
;MKTIDYTQYDDCCCPSEAEIQEILVAVEDQETSGSVQLDRFLPVVSQIIQENRLQPASPEKLLKAFLTLDHEKKGYLTKEFLSKAVVEDGEPFTQEEVDEMMAIAIDAETGHIPYEYYINQLMDITEVDCS
;
A
#
# COMPACT_ATOMS: atom_id res chain seq x y z
N MET A 1 -10.37 2.97 -25.85
CA MET A 1 -10.72 2.39 -24.54
C MET A 1 -9.42 1.80 -24.00
N LYS A 2 -8.73 2.49 -23.09
CA LYS A 2 -7.51 1.95 -22.50
C LYS A 2 -7.95 1.08 -21.34
N THR A 3 -7.85 -0.23 -21.53
CA THR A 3 -8.00 -1.21 -20.46
C THR A 3 -6.91 -0.90 -19.44
N ILE A 4 -7.29 -0.60 -18.19
CA ILE A 4 -6.35 -0.53 -17.08
C ILE A 4 -5.95 -1.97 -16.83
N ASP A 5 -4.70 -2.29 -17.13
CA ASP A 5 -4.14 -3.62 -16.91
C ASP A 5 -3.70 -3.71 -15.45
N TYR A 6 -4.60 -4.20 -14.60
CA TYR A 6 -4.38 -4.34 -13.14
C TYR A 6 -3.26 -5.34 -12.81
N THR A 7 -2.78 -6.12 -13.78
CA THR A 7 -1.71 -7.11 -13.61
C THR A 7 -0.31 -6.50 -13.42
N GLN A 8 -0.17 -5.17 -13.55
CA GLN A 8 1.09 -4.46 -13.30
C GLN A 8 1.17 -3.81 -11.91
N TYR A 9 0.14 -3.96 -11.10
CA TYR A 9 0.12 -3.58 -9.68
C TYR A 9 0.39 -4.84 -8.85
N ASP A 10 1.65 -5.30 -8.87
CA ASP A 10 2.16 -6.14 -7.79
C ASP A 10 2.08 -5.29 -6.52
N ASP A 11 1.13 -5.60 -5.64
CA ASP A 11 0.92 -4.90 -4.38
C ASP A 11 2.15 -5.11 -3.51
N CYS A 12 2.98 -4.07 -3.48
CA CYS A 12 4.38 -4.19 -3.09
C CYS A 12 4.51 -4.58 -1.60
N CYS A 13 3.54 -4.22 -0.75
CA CYS A 13 3.54 -4.53 0.68
C CYS A 13 2.60 -5.67 1.09
N CYS A 14 1.79 -6.20 0.18
CA CYS A 14 0.76 -7.18 0.51
C CYS A 14 1.03 -8.47 -0.26
N PRO A 15 1.17 -9.63 0.43
CA PRO A 15 1.31 -10.89 -0.26
C PRO A 15 0.07 -11.16 -1.12
N SER A 16 0.30 -11.66 -2.33
CA SER A 16 -0.79 -12.13 -3.19
C SER A 16 -1.52 -13.31 -2.54
N GLU A 17 -2.74 -13.59 -2.99
CA GLU A 17 -3.50 -14.77 -2.52
C GLU A 17 -2.67 -16.07 -2.68
N ALA A 18 -1.91 -16.21 -3.77
CA ALA A 18 -1.04 -17.36 -3.98
C ALA A 18 0.07 -17.46 -2.91
N GLU A 19 0.70 -16.34 -2.56
CA GLU A 19 1.73 -16.30 -1.52
C GLU A 19 1.15 -16.54 -0.13
N ILE A 20 -0.05 -16.05 0.15
CA ILE A 20 -0.78 -16.38 1.38
C ILE A 20 -1.03 -17.89 1.48
N GLN A 21 -1.45 -18.53 0.38
CA GLN A 21 -1.64 -19.98 0.35
C GLN A 21 -0.33 -20.74 0.58
N GLU A 22 0.79 -20.28 0.02
CA GLU A 22 2.13 -20.85 0.29
C GLU A 22 2.52 -20.73 1.76
N ILE A 23 2.30 -19.56 2.37
CA ILE A 23 2.55 -19.33 3.79
C ILE A 23 1.68 -20.28 4.62
N LEU A 24 0.38 -20.38 4.33
CA LEU A 24 -0.55 -21.27 5.04
C LEU A 24 -0.09 -22.73 4.98
N VAL A 25 0.27 -23.23 3.80
CA VAL A 25 0.79 -24.60 3.64
C VAL A 25 2.07 -24.82 4.45
N ALA A 26 2.93 -23.80 4.57
CA ALA A 26 4.18 -23.90 5.32
C ALA A 26 3.98 -23.90 6.85
N VAL A 27 2.90 -23.28 7.36
CA VAL A 27 2.70 -23.04 8.79
C VAL A 27 1.56 -23.84 9.42
N GLU A 28 0.64 -24.38 8.60
CA GLU A 28 -0.55 -25.10 9.06
C GLU A 28 -0.18 -26.40 9.79
N ASP A 29 -0.89 -26.69 10.88
CA ASP A 29 -0.81 -27.94 11.63
C ASP A 29 -2.13 -28.70 11.47
N GLN A 30 -2.04 -29.99 11.17
CA GLN A 30 -3.20 -30.87 11.00
C GLN A 30 -4.06 -30.98 12.27
N GLU A 31 -3.47 -30.72 13.44
CA GLU A 31 -4.14 -30.79 14.74
C GLU A 31 -4.78 -29.46 15.17
N THR A 32 -4.39 -28.32 14.57
CA THR A 32 -4.91 -26.98 14.90
C THR A 32 -5.33 -26.20 13.66
N SER A 33 -6.22 -26.81 12.86
CA SER A 33 -6.79 -26.16 11.67
C SER A 33 -7.49 -24.84 12.04
N GLY A 34 -7.21 -23.80 11.27
CA GLY A 34 -7.74 -22.44 11.48
C GLY A 34 -6.94 -21.55 12.44
N SER A 35 -5.82 -22.04 12.98
CA SER A 35 -4.90 -21.23 13.80
C SER A 35 -3.45 -21.59 13.53
N VAL A 36 -2.56 -20.59 13.57
CA VAL A 36 -1.13 -20.77 13.32
C VAL A 36 -0.34 -20.50 14.59
N GLN A 37 0.59 -21.41 14.93
CA GLN A 37 1.50 -21.19 16.05
C GLN A 37 2.62 -20.21 15.64
N LEU A 38 2.90 -19.24 16.52
CA LEU A 38 3.82 -18.15 16.22
C LEU A 38 5.25 -18.65 15.91
N ASP A 39 5.70 -19.71 16.57
CA ASP A 39 7.01 -20.34 16.35
C ASP A 39 7.17 -20.93 14.94
N ARG A 40 6.07 -21.30 14.28
CA ARG A 40 6.04 -21.75 12.88
C ARG A 40 5.90 -20.61 11.90
N PHE A 41 5.14 -19.59 12.27
CA PHE A 41 4.91 -18.41 11.44
C PHE A 41 6.16 -17.53 11.31
N LEU A 42 6.87 -17.31 12.42
CA LEU A 42 8.00 -16.39 12.47
C LEU A 42 9.12 -16.72 11.48
N PRO A 43 9.60 -17.97 11.33
CA PRO A 43 10.63 -18.30 10.35
C PRO A 43 10.21 -17.97 8.91
N VAL A 44 8.95 -18.26 8.55
CA VAL A 44 8.42 -18.04 7.19
C VAL A 44 8.37 -16.54 6.88
N VAL A 45 7.79 -15.75 7.77
CA VAL A 45 7.70 -14.29 7.57
C VAL A 45 9.06 -13.62 7.64
N SER A 46 9.94 -14.08 8.54
CA SER A 46 11.32 -13.57 8.60
C SER A 46 12.06 -13.78 7.29
N GLN A 47 11.87 -14.94 6.64
CA GLN A 47 12.44 -15.20 5.33
C GLN A 47 11.87 -14.26 4.25
N ILE A 48 10.55 -14.05 4.23
CA ILE A 48 9.90 -13.14 3.27
C ILE A 48 10.43 -11.71 3.39
N ILE A 49 10.63 -11.23 4.62
CA ILE A 49 11.23 -9.93 4.92
C ILE A 49 12.68 -9.88 4.43
N GLN A 50 13.49 -10.90 4.72
CA GLN A 50 14.89 -10.97 4.28
C GLN A 50 15.03 -11.02 2.75
N GLU A 51 14.10 -11.69 2.08
CA GLU A 51 14.04 -11.78 0.62
C GLU A 51 13.51 -10.50 -0.04
N ASN A 52 13.14 -9.47 0.75
CA ASN A 52 12.61 -8.21 0.25
C ASN A 52 11.39 -8.39 -0.66
N ARG A 53 10.56 -9.39 -0.36
CA ARG A 53 9.37 -9.71 -1.17
C ARG A 53 8.18 -8.78 -0.91
N LEU A 54 8.19 -8.07 0.22
CA LEU A 54 7.14 -7.14 0.64
C LEU A 54 7.70 -5.70 0.78
N GLN A 55 8.27 -5.15 -0.29
CA GLN A 55 8.83 -3.80 -0.27
C GLN A 55 7.77 -2.73 -0.56
N PRO A 56 7.90 -1.48 -0.10
CA PRO A 56 7.03 -0.40 -0.54
C PRO A 56 7.10 -0.16 -2.06
N ALA A 57 6.00 0.35 -2.63
CA ALA A 57 6.00 0.76 -4.03
C ALA A 57 7.05 1.85 -4.27
N SER A 58 7.83 1.72 -5.34
CA SER A 58 8.83 2.74 -5.71
C SER A 58 8.18 4.12 -5.94
N PRO A 59 8.90 5.23 -5.73
CA PRO A 59 8.39 6.58 -5.98
C PRO A 59 7.83 6.77 -7.39
N GLU A 60 8.46 6.15 -8.39
CA GLU A 60 8.04 6.22 -9.79
C GLU A 60 6.65 5.57 -10.02
N LYS A 61 6.39 4.44 -9.35
CA LYS A 61 5.09 3.75 -9.41
C LYS A 61 4.01 4.60 -8.74
N LEU A 62 4.28 5.13 -7.56
CA LEU A 62 3.35 6.02 -6.84
C LEU A 62 3.04 7.26 -7.68
N LEU A 63 4.07 7.90 -8.25
CA LEU A 63 3.90 9.07 -9.11
C LEU A 63 3.02 8.73 -10.33
N LYS A 64 3.24 7.58 -10.98
CA LYS A 64 2.42 7.14 -12.12
C LYS A 64 0.96 6.92 -11.73
N ALA A 65 0.69 6.41 -10.52
CA ALA A 65 -0.67 6.26 -10.00
C ALA A 65 -1.35 7.63 -9.81
N PHE A 66 -0.68 8.57 -9.13
CA PHE A 66 -1.20 9.94 -8.95
C PHE A 66 -1.40 10.68 -10.27
N LEU A 67 -0.49 10.52 -11.25
CA LEU A 67 -0.66 11.09 -12.59
C LEU A 67 -1.82 10.47 -13.37
N THR A 68 -2.19 9.22 -13.07
CA THR A 68 -3.37 8.58 -13.66
C THR A 68 -4.66 9.17 -13.09
N LEU A 69 -4.64 9.54 -11.81
CA LEU A 69 -5.73 10.22 -11.11
C LEU A 69 -5.88 11.70 -11.53
N ASP A 70 -4.77 12.42 -11.74
CA ASP A 70 -4.75 13.83 -12.15
C ASP A 70 -4.87 13.99 -13.68
N HIS A 71 -6.07 13.74 -14.21
CA HIS A 71 -6.35 13.87 -15.65
C HIS A 71 -6.08 15.27 -16.23
N GLU A 72 -6.20 16.31 -15.40
CA GLU A 72 -6.02 17.71 -15.79
C GLU A 72 -4.56 18.18 -15.65
N LYS A 73 -3.67 17.34 -15.11
CA LYS A 73 -2.25 17.64 -14.86
C LYS A 73 -2.05 18.92 -14.04
N LYS A 74 -2.84 19.06 -12.98
CA LYS A 74 -2.77 20.18 -12.03
C LYS A 74 -1.50 20.14 -11.17
N GLY A 75 -0.90 18.96 -10.98
CA GLY A 75 0.23 18.80 -10.06
C GLY A 75 -0.20 18.53 -8.61
N TYR A 76 -1.50 18.44 -8.35
CA TYR A 76 -2.08 18.20 -7.04
C TYR A 76 -3.46 17.55 -7.15
N LEU A 77 -3.89 16.88 -6.09
CA LEU A 77 -5.27 16.38 -5.93
C LEU A 77 -6.01 17.18 -4.86
N THR A 78 -7.35 17.16 -4.92
CA THR A 78 -8.17 17.70 -3.83
C THR A 78 -8.51 16.59 -2.83
N LYS A 79 -8.79 16.98 -1.58
CA LYS A 79 -9.23 16.06 -0.52
C LYS A 79 -10.41 15.20 -1.00
N GLU A 80 -11.43 15.82 -1.57
CA GLU A 80 -12.65 15.15 -2.00
C GLU A 80 -12.38 14.11 -3.08
N PHE A 81 -11.48 14.44 -4.01
CA PHE A 81 -11.13 13.53 -5.10
C PHE A 81 -10.37 12.32 -4.58
N LEU A 82 -9.32 12.54 -3.77
CA LEU A 82 -8.53 11.43 -3.26
C LEU A 82 -9.32 10.57 -2.27
N SER A 83 -10.10 11.19 -1.36
CA SER A 83 -11.01 10.46 -0.45
C SER A 83 -11.99 9.57 -1.22
N LYS A 84 -12.53 10.08 -2.33
CA LYS A 84 -13.43 9.29 -3.18
C LYS A 84 -12.70 8.13 -3.84
N ALA A 85 -11.52 8.38 -4.41
CA ALA A 85 -10.72 7.36 -5.07
C ALA A 85 -10.35 6.21 -4.11
N VAL A 86 -9.89 6.49 -2.89
CA VAL A 86 -9.48 5.43 -1.93
C VAL A 86 -10.64 4.66 -1.29
N VAL A 87 -11.87 5.15 -1.46
CA VAL A 87 -13.09 4.46 -0.97
C VAL A 87 -13.78 3.70 -2.10
N GLU A 88 -13.70 4.19 -3.35
CA GLU A 88 -14.37 3.57 -4.51
C GLU A 88 -13.48 2.61 -5.30
N ASP A 89 -12.16 2.84 -5.32
CA ASP A 89 -11.21 2.05 -6.09
C ASP A 89 -10.42 1.09 -5.18
N GLY A 90 -10.48 -0.21 -5.45
CA GLY A 90 -9.71 -1.24 -4.72
C GLY A 90 -10.35 -1.68 -3.41
N GLU A 91 -9.53 -1.90 -2.38
CA GLU A 91 -9.99 -2.16 -1.02
C GLU A 91 -10.37 -0.84 -0.35
N PRO A 92 -11.64 -0.66 0.06
CA PRO A 92 -12.12 0.62 0.54
C PRO A 92 -11.52 0.96 1.90
N PHE A 93 -10.87 2.12 1.98
CA PHE A 93 -10.36 2.64 3.24
C PHE A 93 -11.52 2.98 4.18
N THR A 94 -11.33 2.70 5.46
CA THR A 94 -12.22 3.17 6.52
C THR A 94 -12.12 4.68 6.67
N GLN A 95 -13.13 5.30 7.27
CA GLN A 95 -13.13 6.75 7.49
C GLN A 95 -11.94 7.20 8.35
N GLU A 96 -11.54 6.38 9.33
CA GLU A 96 -10.39 6.64 10.20
C GLU A 96 -9.08 6.65 9.39
N GLU A 97 -8.86 5.63 8.54
CA GLU A 97 -7.68 5.57 7.67
C GLU A 97 -7.63 6.72 6.67
N VAL A 98 -8.78 7.14 6.11
CA VAL A 98 -8.85 8.32 5.25
C VAL A 98 -8.46 9.58 6.02
N ASP A 99 -8.96 9.78 7.22
CA ASP A 99 -8.67 10.97 8.02
C ASP A 99 -7.19 11.04 8.43
N GLU A 100 -6.59 9.90 8.81
CA GLU A 100 -5.15 9.78 9.09
C GLU A 100 -4.30 10.09 7.85
N MET A 101 -4.68 9.54 6.69
CA MET A 101 -3.99 9.82 5.43
C MET A 101 -4.05 11.31 5.08
N MET A 102 -5.22 11.94 5.20
CA MET A 102 -5.42 13.35 4.87
C MET A 102 -4.66 14.30 5.80
N ALA A 103 -4.45 13.91 7.06
CA ALA A 103 -3.67 14.71 8.02
C ALA A 103 -2.20 14.87 7.60
N ILE A 104 -1.66 13.92 6.84
CA ILE A 104 -0.27 13.93 6.35
C ILE A 104 -0.21 14.49 4.92
N ALA A 105 -1.19 14.16 4.09
CA ALA A 105 -1.17 14.46 2.66
C ALA A 105 -1.55 15.91 2.31
N ILE A 106 -2.37 16.58 3.13
CA ILE A 106 -2.88 17.93 2.84
C ILE A 106 -1.84 18.98 3.24
N ASP A 107 -1.51 19.85 2.28
CA ASP A 107 -0.76 21.07 2.55
C ASP A 107 -1.66 22.10 3.24
N ALA A 108 -1.22 22.58 4.41
CA ALA A 108 -2.02 23.45 5.27
C ALA A 108 -2.27 24.85 4.68
N GLU A 109 -1.42 25.31 3.76
CA GLU A 109 -1.55 26.63 3.13
C GLU A 109 -2.51 26.60 1.95
N THR A 110 -2.48 25.54 1.15
CA THR A 110 -3.25 25.42 -0.09
C THR A 110 -4.52 24.59 0.06
N GLY A 111 -4.60 23.71 1.07
CA GLY A 111 -5.69 22.74 1.23
C GLY A 111 -5.70 21.63 0.17
N HIS A 112 -4.63 21.52 -0.63
CA HIS A 112 -4.48 20.52 -1.68
C HIS A 112 -3.46 19.45 -1.27
N ILE A 113 -3.41 18.38 -2.06
CA ILE A 113 -2.50 17.26 -1.88
C ILE A 113 -1.45 17.31 -2.99
N PRO A 114 -0.29 17.97 -2.77
CA PRO A 114 0.83 17.94 -3.70
C PRO A 114 1.47 16.55 -3.68
N TYR A 115 1.12 15.72 -4.66
CA TYR A 115 1.49 14.29 -4.63
C TYR A 115 2.99 14.03 -4.71
N GLU A 116 3.81 14.89 -5.36
CA GLU A 116 5.27 14.72 -5.34
C GLU A 116 5.84 14.91 -3.93
N TYR A 117 5.33 15.91 -3.19
CA TYR A 117 5.72 16.13 -1.81
C TYR A 117 5.22 15.01 -0.91
N TYR A 118 3.97 14.59 -1.09
CA TYR A 118 3.40 13.49 -0.32
C TYR A 118 4.15 12.17 -0.53
N ILE A 119 4.54 11.84 -1.77
CA ILE A 119 5.38 10.66 -2.05
C ILE A 119 6.72 10.75 -1.32
N ASN A 120 7.39 11.91 -1.34
CA ASN A 120 8.64 12.08 -0.60
C ASN A 120 8.46 11.83 0.90
N GLN A 121 7.37 12.34 1.48
CA GLN A 121 7.03 12.06 2.88
C GLN A 121 6.82 10.56 3.13
N LEU A 122 6.13 9.86 2.23
CA LEU A 122 5.94 8.41 2.34
C LEU A 122 7.28 7.65 2.28
N MET A 123 8.22 8.09 1.45
CA MET A 123 9.54 7.47 1.36
C MET A 123 10.38 7.73 2.62
N ASP A 124 10.35 8.94 3.17
CA ASP A 124 11.08 9.27 4.41
C ASP A 124 10.52 8.50 5.62
N ILE A 125 9.21 8.22 5.66
CA ILE A 125 8.59 7.40 6.73
C ILE A 125 9.13 5.96 6.68
N THR A 126 9.50 5.44 5.50
CA THR A 126 10.03 4.07 5.38
C THR A 126 11.46 3.89 5.87
N GLU A 127 12.21 4.97 6.14
CA GLU A 127 13.54 4.90 6.74
C GLU A 127 13.53 4.86 8.28
N VAL A 128 12.36 4.98 8.91
CA VAL A 128 12.23 4.99 10.38
C VAL A 128 11.91 3.58 10.89
N ASP A 129 12.92 2.99 11.54
CA ASP A 129 12.95 1.73 12.31
C ASP A 129 12.94 0.38 11.55
N CYS A 130 14.12 0.04 11.03
CA CYS A 130 14.68 -1.32 11.12
C CYS A 130 16.12 -1.23 11.65
N SER A 131 16.27 -0.82 12.92
CA SER A 131 17.55 -0.86 13.66
C SER A 131 17.43 -1.59 14.99
#